data_AF-A0A7V7YJQ2-F1
#
_entry.id   AF-A0A7V7YJQ2-F1
#
_cell.length_a   1.000
_cell.length_b   1.000
_cell.length_c   1.000
_cell.angle_alpha   90.00
_cell.angle_beta   90.00
_cell.angle_gamma   90.00
#
_symmetry.space_group_name_H-M   'P 1'
#
loop_
_entity.id
_entity.type
_entity.pdbx_description
1 polymer ?
#
loop_
_entity_poly.entity_id
_entity_poly.type
_entity_poly.pdbx_seq_one_letter_code
_entity_poly.pdbx_strand_id
1 'polypeptide(L)'
;MRWIVLLAALAMPVVAWFSQTGMFGPTNGAVSDQYPTLLVAAGYAFAIWGLIFLWDVLFGFWQLRLRKPDIIGVRPWAAAGFALTAAWMPVFSNQWFLPALAIIWAALLCLIVAAYRASPITAPGGQRAWAAYPLGLHAGWLSLAAYLNTAQVIVAYGWLPTDNMLGWSLVLLVLATLLVLVVNQLLRGHFAYPAAVIWALAGMYVKQSGWDLPGAANIATLALVLIIIVVIQTVWLRVRAYRQPRAIAAAHRHRR
;
A
#
# COMPACT_ATOMS: atom_id res chain seq x y z
N MET A 1 -16.65 -18.10 2.18
CA MET A 1 -15.67 -17.09 1.73
C MET A 1 -16.17 -15.64 1.76
N ARG A 2 -17.37 -15.29 1.25
CA ARG A 2 -17.89 -13.90 1.28
C ARG A 2 -17.89 -13.27 2.68
N TRP A 3 -18.46 -14.00 3.65
CA TRP A 3 -18.48 -13.60 5.06
C TRP A 3 -17.08 -13.50 5.67
N ILE A 4 -16.15 -14.39 5.28
CA ILE A 4 -14.77 -14.35 5.76
C ILE A 4 -14.09 -13.03 5.37
N VAL A 5 -14.28 -12.57 4.13
CA VAL A 5 -13.72 -11.28 3.71
C VAL A 5 -14.32 -10.11 4.49
N LEU A 6 -15.64 -10.11 4.70
CA LEU A 6 -16.30 -9.07 5.49
C LEU A 6 -15.80 -9.06 6.93
N LEU A 7 -15.72 -10.22 7.58
CA LEU A 7 -15.25 -10.36 8.95
C LEU A 7 -13.78 -9.92 9.07
N ALA A 8 -12.92 -10.30 8.12
CA ALA A 8 -11.53 -9.86 8.08
C ALA A 8 -11.41 -8.34 7.86
N ALA A 9 -12.25 -7.76 6.99
CA ALA A 9 -12.29 -6.32 6.78
C ALA A 9 -12.74 -5.55 8.04
N LEU A 10 -13.75 -6.06 8.76
CA LEU A 10 -14.22 -5.50 10.03
C LEU A 10 -13.21 -5.67 11.16
N ALA A 11 -12.42 -6.74 11.14
CA ALA A 11 -11.39 -6.97 12.14
C ALA A 11 -10.31 -5.89 12.11
N MET A 12 -9.91 -5.38 10.93
CA MET A 12 -8.85 -4.36 10.81
C MET A 12 -9.11 -3.09 11.64
N PRO A 13 -10.24 -2.36 11.49
CA PRO A 13 -10.49 -1.16 12.29
C PRO A 13 -10.70 -1.47 13.78
N VAL A 14 -11.24 -2.65 14.13
CA VAL A 14 -11.40 -3.07 15.53
C VAL A 14 -10.04 -3.30 16.19
N VAL A 15 -9.15 -4.03 15.52
CA VAL A 15 -7.79 -4.29 16.01
C VAL A 15 -6.96 -3.00 16.02
N ALA A 16 -7.14 -2.12 15.02
CA ALA A 16 -6.52 -0.81 15.01
C ALA A 16 -6.97 0.03 16.20
N TRP A 17 -8.26 0.03 16.55
CA TRP A 17 -8.76 0.71 17.75
C TRP A 17 -8.05 0.23 19.01
N PHE A 18 -7.97 -1.08 19.23
CA PHE A 18 -7.26 -1.65 20.39
C PHE A 18 -5.75 -1.32 20.40
N SER A 19 -5.10 -1.31 19.23
CA SER A 19 -3.69 -0.88 19.10
C SER A 19 -3.54 0.59 19.49
N GLN A 20 -4.46 1.47 19.07
CA GLN A 20 -4.42 2.90 19.40
C GLN A 20 -4.74 3.20 20.87
N THR A 21 -5.55 2.38 21.55
CA THR A 21 -5.80 2.50 22.99
C THR A 21 -4.68 1.94 23.86
N GLY A 22 -3.60 1.43 23.26
CA GLY A 22 -2.46 0.88 23.97
C GLY A 22 -2.66 -0.56 24.48
N MET A 23 -3.71 -1.27 24.04
CA MET A 23 -4.03 -2.61 24.54
C MET A 23 -2.93 -3.64 24.23
N PHE A 24 -2.22 -3.45 23.13
CA PHE A 24 -1.15 -4.34 22.68
C PHE A 24 0.26 -3.79 22.94
N GLY A 25 0.39 -2.70 23.70
CA GLY A 25 1.65 -1.95 23.85
C GLY A 25 1.59 -0.56 23.21
N PRO A 26 2.74 0.10 22.96
CA PRO A 26 2.78 1.40 22.33
C PRO A 26 2.15 1.40 20.93
N THR A 27 1.62 2.55 20.50
CA THR A 27 1.01 2.68 19.17
C THR A 27 2.04 2.45 18.06
N ASN A 28 1.59 2.04 16.87
CA ASN A 28 2.50 1.81 15.74
C ASN A 28 3.37 3.03 15.41
N GLY A 29 2.79 4.24 15.49
CA GLY A 29 3.54 5.48 15.30
C GLY A 29 4.61 5.69 16.38
N ALA A 30 4.26 5.44 17.65
CA ALA A 30 5.20 5.54 18.76
C ALA A 30 6.35 4.53 18.65
N VAL A 31 6.07 3.29 18.25
CA VAL A 31 7.12 2.29 18.00
C VAL A 31 8.02 2.74 16.85
N SER A 32 7.47 3.22 15.73
CA SER A 32 8.29 3.70 14.61
C SER A 32 9.14 4.92 14.96
N ASP A 33 8.67 5.82 15.82
CA ASP A 33 9.46 6.97 16.28
C ASP A 33 10.62 6.59 17.22
N GLN A 34 10.60 5.39 17.84
CA GLN A 34 11.71 4.88 18.66
C GLN A 34 12.90 4.41 17.82
N TYR A 35 12.69 4.04 16.55
CA TYR A 35 13.71 3.52 15.67
C TYR A 35 13.95 4.50 14.51
N PRO A 36 14.88 5.46 14.68
CA PRO A 36 15.09 6.48 13.68
C PRO A 36 15.61 5.86 12.38
N THR A 37 14.90 6.07 11.26
CA THR A 37 15.35 5.63 9.93
C THR A 37 15.06 6.71 8.90
N LEU A 38 15.89 6.79 7.85
CA LEU A 38 15.67 7.74 6.76
C LEU A 38 14.42 7.44 5.92
N LEU A 39 13.82 6.24 6.04
CA LEU A 39 12.62 5.86 5.30
C LEU A 39 11.32 6.16 6.07
N VAL A 40 11.39 6.47 7.37
CA VAL A 40 10.17 6.67 8.16
C VAL A 40 9.36 7.88 7.67
N ALA A 41 8.04 7.75 7.70
CA ALA A 41 7.10 8.80 7.35
C ALA A 41 6.63 9.56 8.59
N ALA A 42 6.13 10.78 8.40
CA ALA A 42 5.57 11.59 9.47
C ALA A 42 4.34 10.90 10.10
N GLY A 43 4.14 11.09 11.41
CA GLY A 43 3.07 10.42 12.17
C GLY A 43 1.67 10.61 11.57
N TYR A 44 1.36 11.78 11.01
CA TYR A 44 0.06 12.03 10.37
C TYR A 44 -0.18 11.13 9.15
N ALA A 45 0.88 10.63 8.48
CA ALA A 45 0.73 9.80 7.29
C ALA A 45 -0.01 8.49 7.62
N PHE A 46 0.11 7.99 8.85
CA PHE A 46 -0.63 6.80 9.31
C PHE A 46 -2.15 7.01 9.40
N ALA A 47 -2.65 8.25 9.33
CA ALA A 47 -4.10 8.51 9.30
C ALA A 47 -4.79 7.92 8.05
N ILE A 48 -4.05 7.61 6.99
CA ILE A 48 -4.58 6.95 5.78
C ILE A 48 -5.24 5.59 6.10
N TRP A 49 -4.84 4.93 7.19
CA TRP A 49 -5.45 3.67 7.63
C TRP A 49 -6.95 3.80 7.83
N GLY A 50 -7.45 4.93 8.35
CA GLY A 50 -8.88 5.16 8.50
C GLY A 50 -9.63 5.10 7.16
N LEU A 51 -9.06 5.71 6.11
CA LEU A 51 -9.62 5.68 4.76
C LEU A 51 -9.54 4.28 4.14
N ILE A 52 -8.41 3.59 4.30
CA ILE A 52 -8.21 2.22 3.80
C ILE A 52 -9.23 1.27 4.43
N PHE A 53 -9.34 1.26 5.77
CA PHE A 53 -10.25 0.35 6.47
C PHE A 53 -11.71 0.64 6.13
N LEU A 54 -12.09 1.91 6.04
CA LEU A 54 -13.44 2.28 5.63
C LEU A 54 -13.76 1.70 4.25
N TRP A 55 -12.88 1.90 3.27
CA TRP A 55 -13.14 1.46 1.90
C TRP A 55 -13.11 -0.07 1.75
N ASP A 56 -12.23 -0.76 2.49
CA ASP A 56 -12.18 -2.23 2.52
C ASP A 56 -13.41 -2.85 3.20
N VAL A 57 -13.95 -2.22 4.25
CA VAL A 57 -15.23 -2.63 4.85
C VAL A 57 -16.38 -2.42 3.86
N LEU A 58 -16.40 -1.29 3.15
CA LEU A 58 -17.39 -1.05 2.09
C LEU A 58 -17.28 -2.07 0.95
N PHE A 59 -16.07 -2.48 0.56
CA PHE A 59 -15.84 -3.62 -0.34
C PHE A 59 -16.44 -4.92 0.23
N GLY A 60 -16.19 -5.21 1.50
CA GLY A 60 -16.73 -6.35 2.23
C GLY A 60 -18.26 -6.44 2.15
N PHE A 61 -18.96 -5.32 2.35
CA PHE A 61 -20.42 -5.26 2.21
C PHE A 61 -20.89 -5.33 0.76
N TRP A 62 -20.22 -4.60 -0.14
CA TRP A 62 -20.59 -4.55 -1.56
C TRP A 62 -20.58 -5.94 -2.20
N GLN A 63 -19.55 -6.75 -1.90
CA GLN A 63 -19.44 -8.08 -2.49
C GLN A 63 -20.53 -9.08 -2.05
N LEU A 64 -21.25 -8.81 -0.94
CA LEU A 64 -22.36 -9.65 -0.49
C LEU A 64 -23.54 -9.57 -1.46
N ARG A 65 -23.74 -8.39 -2.08
CA ARG A 65 -24.84 -8.12 -3.02
C ARG A 65 -24.64 -8.77 -4.39
N LEU A 66 -23.43 -9.23 -4.70
CA LEU A 66 -23.12 -9.83 -6.00
C LEU A 66 -23.72 -11.23 -6.12
N ARG A 67 -24.73 -11.39 -6.99
CA ARG A 67 -25.36 -12.68 -7.26
C ARG A 67 -24.47 -13.63 -8.08
N LYS A 68 -23.66 -13.08 -9.01
CA LYS A 68 -22.74 -13.84 -9.87
C LYS A 68 -21.25 -13.72 -9.44
N PRO A 69 -20.40 -14.70 -9.79
CA PRO A 69 -19.05 -14.84 -9.25
C PRO A 69 -17.92 -14.00 -9.91
N ASP A 70 -18.14 -12.74 -10.29
CA ASP A 70 -17.12 -11.95 -11.02
C ASP A 70 -15.81 -11.68 -10.24
N ILE A 71 -15.78 -11.95 -8.93
CA ILE A 71 -14.63 -11.71 -8.06
C ILE A 71 -14.23 -12.94 -7.22
N ILE A 72 -14.62 -14.17 -7.60
CA ILE A 72 -14.22 -15.38 -6.83
C ILE A 72 -12.71 -15.43 -6.63
N GLY A 73 -11.93 -15.14 -7.69
CA GLY A 73 -10.48 -15.15 -7.64
C GLY A 73 -9.86 -14.07 -6.74
N VAL A 74 -10.62 -13.06 -6.31
CA VAL A 74 -10.17 -11.94 -5.46
C VAL A 74 -10.32 -12.26 -3.98
N ARG A 75 -11.45 -12.90 -3.61
CA ARG A 75 -11.87 -13.11 -2.21
C ARG A 75 -10.83 -13.78 -1.30
N PRO A 76 -10.19 -14.90 -1.65
CA PRO A 76 -9.24 -15.54 -0.73
C PRO A 76 -8.03 -14.64 -0.45
N TRP A 77 -7.53 -13.93 -1.46
CA TRP A 77 -6.40 -13.01 -1.32
C TRP A 77 -6.77 -11.76 -0.52
N ALA A 78 -7.97 -11.20 -0.74
CA ALA A 78 -8.45 -10.08 0.06
C ALA A 78 -8.64 -10.48 1.53
N ALA A 79 -9.28 -11.63 1.80
CA ALA A 79 -9.44 -12.14 3.16
C ALA A 79 -8.09 -12.34 3.86
N ALA A 80 -7.14 -12.99 3.19
CA ALA A 80 -5.79 -13.21 3.72
C ALA A 80 -5.05 -11.89 3.97
N GLY A 81 -5.07 -10.96 3.00
CA GLY A 81 -4.44 -9.64 3.14
C GLY A 81 -5.01 -8.82 4.30
N PHE A 82 -6.34 -8.81 4.47
CA PHE A 82 -7.00 -8.12 5.58
C PHE A 82 -6.69 -8.76 6.94
N ALA A 83 -6.73 -10.09 7.02
CA ALA A 83 -6.40 -10.81 8.25
C ALA A 83 -4.93 -10.60 8.64
N LEU A 84 -4.00 -10.65 7.69
CA LEU A 84 -2.58 -10.38 7.93
C LEU A 84 -2.35 -8.92 8.35
N THR A 85 -3.07 -7.97 7.73
CA THR A 85 -2.99 -6.55 8.12
C THR A 85 -3.48 -6.33 9.55
N ALA A 86 -4.59 -6.97 9.94
CA ALA A 86 -5.06 -6.93 11.32
C ALA A 86 -4.06 -7.58 12.28
N ALA A 87 -3.52 -8.75 11.94
CA ALA A 87 -2.55 -9.47 12.76
C ALA A 87 -1.20 -8.74 12.90
N TRP A 88 -0.80 -7.95 11.90
CA TRP A 88 0.44 -7.17 11.94
C TRP A 88 0.48 -6.19 13.11
N MET A 89 -0.63 -5.50 13.40
CA MET A 89 -0.69 -4.43 14.41
C MET A 89 -0.27 -4.89 15.82
N PRO A 90 -0.86 -5.94 16.43
CA PRO A 90 -0.44 -6.40 17.75
C PRO A 90 0.99 -6.95 17.72
N VAL A 91 1.39 -7.68 16.67
CA VAL A 91 2.75 -8.25 16.54
C VAL A 91 3.80 -7.13 16.49
N PHE A 92 3.53 -6.07 15.74
CA PHE A 92 4.39 -4.90 15.64
C PHE A 92 4.40 -4.07 16.92
N SER A 93 3.24 -3.87 17.56
CA SER A 93 3.12 -3.16 18.85
C SER A 93 3.93 -3.85 19.96
N ASN A 94 4.01 -5.18 19.93
CA ASN A 94 4.85 -5.99 20.83
C ASN A 94 6.32 -6.07 20.38
N GLN A 95 6.73 -5.31 19.37
CA GLN A 95 8.10 -5.24 18.85
C GLN A 95 8.66 -6.58 18.34
N TRP A 96 7.79 -7.51 17.94
CA TRP A 96 8.20 -8.76 17.28
C TRP A 96 8.51 -8.49 15.81
N PHE A 97 9.62 -7.78 15.55
CA PHE A 97 9.86 -7.16 14.25
C PHE A 97 10.07 -8.15 13.11
N LEU A 98 10.72 -9.30 13.33
CA LEU A 98 10.89 -10.31 12.28
C LEU A 98 9.55 -10.95 11.86
N PRO A 99 8.70 -11.44 12.80
CA PRO A 99 7.33 -11.84 12.46
C PRO A 99 6.51 -10.71 11.80
N ALA A 100 6.56 -9.49 12.32
CA ALA A 100 5.85 -8.36 11.75
C ALA A 100 6.30 -8.09 10.30
N LEU A 101 7.60 -8.16 10.02
CA LEU A 101 8.16 -8.01 8.69
C LEU A 101 7.65 -9.11 7.74
N ALA A 102 7.65 -10.37 8.16
CA ALA A 102 7.11 -11.46 7.35
C ALA A 102 5.61 -11.26 7.05
N ILE A 103 4.84 -10.84 8.06
CA ILE A 103 3.40 -10.60 7.94
C ILE A 103 3.12 -9.46 6.95
N ILE A 104 3.83 -8.32 7.04
CA ILE A 104 3.55 -7.17 6.17
C ILE A 104 3.91 -7.46 4.71
N TRP A 105 4.99 -8.21 4.45
CA TRP A 105 5.33 -8.67 3.09
C TRP A 105 4.31 -9.67 2.54
N ALA A 106 3.82 -10.60 3.37
CA ALA A 106 2.76 -11.52 2.99
C ALA A 106 1.43 -10.79 2.72
N ALA A 107 1.07 -9.80 3.55
CA ALA A 107 -0.12 -8.97 3.37
C ALA A 107 -0.05 -8.19 2.05
N LEU A 108 1.11 -7.57 1.77
CA LEU A 108 1.37 -6.85 0.53
C LEU A 108 1.20 -7.74 -0.70
N LEU A 109 1.79 -8.94 -0.70
CA LEU A 109 1.62 -9.90 -1.78
C LEU A 109 0.14 -10.25 -2.00
N CYS A 110 -0.57 -10.56 -0.92
CA CYS A 110 -2.00 -10.88 -1.00
C CYS A 110 -2.81 -9.74 -1.61
N LEU A 111 -2.55 -8.49 -1.20
CA LEU A 111 -3.31 -7.35 -1.69
C LEU A 111 -2.92 -6.93 -3.11
N ILE A 112 -1.66 -7.09 -3.53
CA ILE A 112 -1.27 -6.93 -4.94
C ILE A 112 -2.04 -7.92 -5.82
N VAL A 113 -2.08 -9.20 -5.42
CA VAL A 113 -2.79 -10.23 -6.18
C VAL A 113 -4.31 -9.95 -6.19
N ALA A 114 -4.88 -9.55 -5.05
CA ALA A 114 -6.30 -9.20 -4.95
C ALA A 114 -6.63 -7.99 -5.84
N ALA A 115 -5.85 -6.92 -5.77
CA ALA A 115 -6.02 -5.71 -6.56
C ALA A 115 -5.88 -5.98 -8.07
N TYR A 116 -4.88 -6.76 -8.46
CA TYR A 116 -4.66 -7.16 -9.86
C TYR A 116 -5.87 -7.93 -10.40
N ARG A 117 -6.32 -8.96 -9.67
CA ARG A 117 -7.49 -9.78 -10.05
C ARG A 117 -8.80 -8.99 -10.03
N ALA A 118 -8.90 -7.97 -9.18
CA ALA A 118 -10.04 -7.07 -9.14
C ALA A 118 -10.05 -6.05 -10.28
N SER A 119 -8.95 -5.90 -11.03
CA SER A 119 -8.72 -4.87 -12.05
C SER A 119 -8.63 -5.38 -13.50
N PRO A 120 -9.47 -6.31 -14.01
CA PRO A 120 -9.45 -6.66 -15.44
C PRO A 120 -9.83 -5.45 -16.32
N ILE A 121 -9.37 -5.43 -17.58
CA ILE A 121 -9.65 -4.30 -18.51
C ILE A 121 -11.16 -4.09 -18.68
N THR A 122 -11.88 -5.21 -18.69
CA THR A 122 -13.34 -5.29 -18.84
C THR A 122 -14.10 -5.08 -17.55
N ALA A 123 -13.43 -4.78 -16.41
CA ALA A 123 -14.09 -4.62 -15.12
C ALA A 123 -15.23 -3.58 -15.21
N PRO A 124 -16.46 -3.89 -14.76
CA PRO A 124 -17.54 -2.91 -14.65
C PRO A 124 -17.19 -1.79 -13.67
N GLY A 125 -17.82 -0.62 -13.83
CA GLY A 125 -17.57 0.54 -12.95
C GLY A 125 -17.74 0.23 -11.46
N GLY A 126 -18.77 -0.58 -11.10
CA GLY A 126 -18.98 -1.03 -9.72
C GLY A 126 -17.82 -1.86 -9.17
N GLN A 127 -17.29 -2.81 -9.94
CA GLN A 127 -16.11 -3.59 -9.54
C GLN A 127 -14.86 -2.72 -9.40
N ARG A 128 -14.69 -1.73 -10.28
CA ARG A 128 -13.57 -0.79 -10.16
C ARG A 128 -13.65 0.02 -8.88
N ALA A 129 -14.80 0.65 -8.64
CA ALA A 129 -15.02 1.54 -7.50
C ALA A 129 -14.99 0.81 -6.15
N TRP A 130 -15.54 -0.40 -6.10
CA TRP A 130 -15.77 -1.10 -4.84
C TRP A 130 -14.84 -2.29 -4.59
N ALA A 131 -14.04 -2.73 -5.56
CA ALA A 131 -13.05 -3.79 -5.35
C ALA A 131 -11.65 -3.37 -5.79
N ALA A 132 -11.48 -2.93 -7.05
CA ALA A 132 -10.15 -2.60 -7.59
C ALA A 132 -9.48 -1.44 -6.85
N TYR A 133 -10.21 -0.35 -6.64
CA TYR A 133 -9.69 0.85 -5.98
C TYR A 133 -9.43 0.68 -4.47
N PRO A 134 -10.32 0.11 -3.64
CA PRO A 134 -10.01 -0.13 -2.23
C PRO A 134 -8.78 -1.03 -2.05
N LEU A 135 -8.76 -2.18 -2.73
CA LEU A 135 -7.64 -3.11 -2.67
C LEU A 135 -6.34 -2.50 -3.22
N GLY A 136 -6.46 -1.67 -4.26
CA GLY A 136 -5.33 -0.93 -4.83
C GLY A 136 -4.79 0.13 -3.86
N LEU A 137 -5.66 0.89 -3.18
CA LEU A 137 -5.26 1.88 -2.17
C LEU A 137 -4.48 1.20 -1.04
N HIS A 138 -5.02 0.08 -0.54
CA HIS A 138 -4.39 -0.69 0.54
C HIS A 138 -3.04 -1.26 0.09
N ALA A 139 -2.96 -1.90 -1.09
CA ALA A 139 -1.70 -2.40 -1.64
C ALA A 139 -0.67 -1.27 -1.86
N GLY A 140 -1.11 -0.08 -2.27
CA GLY A 140 -0.25 1.09 -2.46
C GLY A 140 0.42 1.55 -1.18
N TRP A 141 -0.35 1.63 -0.08
CA TRP A 141 0.19 1.96 1.23
C TRP A 141 1.17 0.88 1.73
N LEU A 142 0.78 -0.40 1.64
CA LEU A 142 1.65 -1.51 2.06
C LEU A 142 2.95 -1.59 1.27
N SER A 143 2.97 -1.14 0.01
CA SER A 143 4.17 -1.17 -0.84
C SER A 143 5.29 -0.33 -0.24
N LEU A 144 4.99 0.81 0.39
CA LEU A 144 5.98 1.61 1.10
C LEU A 144 6.18 1.11 2.53
N ALA A 145 5.08 0.78 3.23
CA ALA A 145 5.14 0.33 4.61
C ALA A 145 6.03 -0.91 4.80
N ALA A 146 6.07 -1.84 3.83
CA ALA A 146 6.95 -3.00 3.86
C ALA A 146 8.44 -2.61 3.89
N TYR A 147 8.87 -1.62 3.09
CA TYR A 147 10.25 -1.13 3.12
C TYR A 147 10.56 -0.30 4.36
N LEU A 148 9.59 0.46 4.88
CA LEU A 148 9.72 1.13 6.17
C LEU A 148 9.95 0.12 7.30
N ASN A 149 9.22 -0.99 7.30
CA ASN A 149 9.41 -2.09 8.26
C ASN A 149 10.77 -2.77 8.07
N THR A 150 11.22 -2.97 6.83
CA THR A 150 12.58 -3.50 6.56
C THR A 150 13.65 -2.58 7.13
N ALA A 151 13.56 -1.26 6.90
CA ALA A 151 14.50 -0.29 7.47
C ALA A 151 14.46 -0.29 9.00
N GLN A 152 13.26 -0.40 9.59
CA GLN A 152 13.10 -0.47 11.03
C GLN A 152 13.76 -1.72 11.62
N VAL A 153 13.59 -2.90 11.00
CA VAL A 153 14.26 -4.14 11.41
C VAL A 153 15.78 -4.00 11.37
N ILE A 154 16.31 -3.41 10.29
CA ILE A 154 17.75 -3.16 10.15
C ILE A 154 18.29 -2.32 11.31
N VAL A 155 17.59 -1.24 11.67
CA VAL A 155 17.99 -0.36 12.78
C VAL A 155 17.79 -1.04 14.13
N ALA A 156 16.66 -1.71 14.34
CA ALA A 156 16.32 -2.35 15.61
C ALA A 156 17.30 -3.47 16.01
N TYR A 157 17.79 -4.24 15.04
CA TYR A 157 18.77 -5.30 15.29
C TYR A 157 20.22 -4.89 15.00
N GLY A 158 20.48 -3.64 14.61
CA GLY A 158 21.82 -3.15 14.30
C GLY A 158 22.51 -3.93 13.16
N TRP A 159 21.75 -4.40 12.18
CA TRP A 159 22.29 -5.21 11.07
C TRP A 159 23.14 -4.40 10.08
N LEU A 160 22.91 -3.08 9.99
CA LEU A 160 23.70 -2.15 9.19
C LEU A 160 24.02 -0.89 10.00
N PRO A 161 25.05 -0.11 9.60
CA PRO A 161 25.44 1.10 10.30
C PRO A 161 24.30 2.11 10.42
N THR A 162 24.12 2.66 11.63
CA THR A 162 23.08 3.64 11.99
C THR A 162 23.60 5.08 12.03
N ASP A 163 24.91 5.25 12.10
CA ASP A 163 25.65 6.52 11.98
C ASP A 163 25.75 6.99 10.51
N ASN A 164 25.75 6.05 9.55
CA ASN A 164 25.73 6.33 8.12
C ASN A 164 24.65 5.51 7.38
N MET A 165 23.40 5.97 7.49
CA MET A 165 22.24 5.25 6.94
C MET A 165 22.03 5.43 5.43
N LEU A 166 22.64 6.46 4.83
CA LEU A 166 22.28 6.93 3.49
C LEU A 166 22.46 5.82 2.43
N GLY A 167 23.59 5.12 2.44
CA GLY A 167 23.92 4.12 1.42
C GLY A 167 22.86 3.02 1.31
N TRP A 168 22.54 2.35 2.41
CA TRP A 168 21.55 1.27 2.41
C TRP A 168 20.11 1.80 2.30
N SER A 169 19.83 3.01 2.80
CA SER A 169 18.52 3.66 2.63
C SER A 169 18.22 3.94 1.16
N LEU A 170 19.21 4.36 0.38
CA LEU A 170 19.08 4.54 -1.07
C LEU A 170 18.78 3.21 -1.78
N VAL A 171 19.43 2.12 -1.39
CA VAL A 171 19.14 0.79 -1.95
C VAL A 171 17.69 0.40 -1.67
N LEU A 172 17.21 0.54 -0.44
CA LEU A 172 15.82 0.24 -0.11
C LEU A 172 14.84 1.14 -0.89
N LEU A 173 15.16 2.42 -1.03
CA LEU A 173 14.31 3.37 -1.76
C LEU A 173 14.25 3.04 -3.27
N VAL A 174 15.36 2.62 -3.87
CA VAL A 174 15.39 2.13 -5.27
C VAL A 174 14.53 0.88 -5.42
N LEU A 175 14.68 -0.10 -4.52
CA LEU A 175 13.87 -1.32 -4.55
C LEU A 175 12.37 -1.02 -4.36
N ALA A 176 12.02 -0.12 -3.44
CA ALA A 176 10.65 0.34 -3.24
C ALA A 176 10.09 1.02 -4.50
N THR A 177 10.90 1.84 -5.15
CA THR A 177 10.53 2.50 -6.41
C THR A 177 10.27 1.48 -7.50
N LEU A 178 11.14 0.49 -7.67
CA LEU A 178 10.96 -0.58 -8.67
C LEU A 178 9.65 -1.34 -8.42
N LEU A 179 9.38 -1.73 -7.18
CA LEU A 179 8.13 -2.38 -6.80
C LEU A 179 6.92 -1.51 -7.17
N VAL A 180 6.93 -0.24 -6.75
CA VAL A 180 5.84 0.71 -7.01
C VAL A 180 5.58 0.85 -8.51
N LEU A 181 6.62 1.04 -9.31
CA LEU A 181 6.46 1.25 -10.75
C LEU A 181 5.94 -0.01 -11.43
N VAL A 182 6.42 -1.19 -11.05
CA VAL A 182 5.94 -2.48 -11.57
C VAL A 182 4.48 -2.69 -11.21
N VAL A 183 4.10 -2.51 -9.94
CA VAL A 183 2.72 -2.74 -9.49
C VAL A 183 1.77 -1.71 -10.08
N ASN A 184 2.14 -0.43 -10.15
CA ASN A 184 1.35 0.62 -10.79
C ASN A 184 1.11 0.32 -12.28
N GLN A 185 2.12 -0.24 -12.97
CA GLN A 185 1.98 -0.72 -14.34
C GLN A 185 1.05 -1.94 -14.45
N LEU A 186 1.18 -2.93 -13.56
CA LEU A 186 0.27 -4.09 -13.49
C LEU A 186 -1.18 -3.67 -13.24
N LEU A 187 -1.38 -2.63 -12.43
CA LEU A 187 -2.68 -2.03 -12.13
C LEU A 187 -3.09 -0.93 -13.13
N ARG A 188 -2.33 -0.75 -14.21
CA ARG A 188 -2.62 0.14 -15.34
C ARG A 188 -2.86 1.60 -14.94
N GLY A 189 -2.17 2.08 -13.90
CA GLY A 189 -2.29 3.45 -13.42
C GLY A 189 -3.65 3.77 -12.78
N HIS A 190 -4.41 2.78 -12.30
CA HIS A 190 -5.60 3.02 -11.50
C HIS A 190 -5.27 3.90 -10.29
N PHE A 191 -5.89 5.07 -10.19
CA PHE A 191 -5.44 6.18 -9.32
C PHE A 191 -5.31 5.85 -7.83
N ALA A 192 -6.07 4.87 -7.31
CA ALA A 192 -6.06 4.55 -5.89
C ALA A 192 -4.69 4.03 -5.39
N TYR A 193 -4.03 3.16 -6.16
CA TYR A 193 -2.71 2.65 -5.81
C TYR A 193 -1.63 3.76 -5.74
N PRO A 194 -1.38 4.55 -6.80
CA PRO A 194 -0.40 5.63 -6.75
C PRO A 194 -0.80 6.74 -5.78
N ALA A 195 -2.08 6.97 -5.50
CA ALA A 195 -2.50 7.95 -4.49
C ALA A 195 -1.99 7.59 -3.08
N ALA A 196 -2.11 6.32 -2.66
CA ALA A 196 -1.55 5.87 -1.38
C ALA A 196 -0.03 5.93 -1.34
N VAL A 197 0.64 5.60 -2.46
CA VAL A 197 2.09 5.71 -2.58
C VAL A 197 2.54 7.18 -2.46
N ILE A 198 1.90 8.09 -3.18
CA ILE A 198 2.20 9.52 -3.14
C ILE A 198 1.98 10.07 -1.72
N TRP A 199 0.92 9.64 -1.04
CA TRP A 199 0.66 10.01 0.35
C TRP A 199 1.79 9.55 1.28
N ALA A 200 2.27 8.31 1.14
CA ALA A 200 3.39 7.79 1.92
C ALA A 200 4.69 8.55 1.66
N LEU A 201 5.00 8.84 0.38
CA LEU A 201 6.17 9.62 -0.01
C LEU A 201 6.09 11.07 0.48
N ALA A 202 4.91 11.67 0.49
CA ALA A 202 4.70 13.01 1.06
C ALA A 202 4.94 13.01 2.58
N GLY A 203 4.46 11.98 3.28
CA GLY A 203 4.76 11.79 4.70
C GLY A 203 6.25 11.62 4.98
N MET A 204 6.95 10.84 4.13
CA MET A 204 8.41 10.70 4.20
C MET A 204 9.10 12.04 3.96
N TYR A 205 8.73 12.78 2.91
CA TYR A 205 9.25 14.12 2.65
C TYR A 205 9.10 15.05 3.86
N VAL A 206 7.91 15.13 4.47
CA VAL A 206 7.67 16.01 5.62
C VAL A 206 8.52 15.60 6.82
N LYS A 207 8.64 14.30 7.13
CA LYS A 207 9.49 13.85 8.24
C LYS A 207 10.95 14.20 7.99
N GLN A 208 11.47 13.89 6.81
CA GLN A 208 12.89 14.04 6.50
C GLN A 208 13.30 15.51 6.27
N SER A 209 12.38 16.38 5.87
CA SER A 209 12.68 17.82 5.68
C SER A 209 12.93 18.58 6.98
N GLY A 210 12.37 18.10 8.09
CA GLY A 210 12.50 18.72 9.42
C GLY A 210 13.43 17.97 10.37
N TRP A 211 14.27 17.06 9.85
CA TRP A 211 15.06 16.16 10.69
C TRP A 211 16.56 16.30 10.42
N ASP A 212 17.33 16.43 11.50
CA ASP A 212 18.79 16.62 11.46
C ASP A 212 19.59 15.30 11.28
N LEU A 213 18.94 14.22 10.83
CA LEU A 213 19.65 12.97 10.53
C LEU A 213 20.54 13.14 9.28
N PRO A 214 21.80 12.67 9.31
CA PRO A 214 22.65 12.65 8.13
C PRO A 214 21.99 11.94 6.95
N GLY A 215 21.78 12.67 5.84
CA GLY A 215 21.12 12.16 4.63
C GLY A 215 19.60 12.39 4.57
N ALA A 216 18.97 12.96 5.59
CA ALA A 216 17.53 13.27 5.59
C ALA A 216 17.13 14.21 4.45
N ALA A 217 17.87 15.30 4.23
CA ALA A 217 17.64 16.23 3.12
C ALA A 217 17.71 15.55 1.73
N ASN A 218 18.61 14.58 1.56
CA ASN A 218 18.75 13.81 0.32
C ASN A 218 17.49 12.96 0.09
N ILE A 219 17.02 12.27 1.13
CA ILE A 219 15.83 11.42 1.04
C ILE A 219 14.55 12.24 0.88
N ALA A 220 14.46 13.41 1.52
CA ALA A 220 13.37 14.36 1.29
C ALA A 220 13.29 14.76 -0.19
N THR A 221 14.42 15.17 -0.78
CA THR A 221 14.50 15.54 -2.20
C THR A 221 14.11 14.36 -3.10
N LEU A 222 14.63 13.16 -2.81
CA LEU A 222 14.30 11.96 -3.57
C LEU A 222 12.82 11.59 -3.45
N ALA A 223 12.19 11.73 -2.28
CA ALA A 223 10.77 11.46 -2.11
C ALA A 223 9.92 12.36 -3.05
N LEU A 224 10.26 13.63 -3.22
CA LEU A 224 9.61 14.53 -4.20
C LEU A 224 9.84 14.07 -5.64
N VAL A 225 11.07 13.72 -6.01
CA VAL A 225 11.39 13.20 -7.35
C VAL A 225 10.59 11.95 -7.65
N LEU A 226 10.47 11.03 -6.68
CA LEU A 226 9.68 9.80 -6.83
C LEU A 226 8.19 10.07 -6.97
N ILE A 227 7.63 11.05 -6.26
CA ILE A 227 6.25 11.50 -6.47
C ILE A 227 6.05 11.93 -7.93
N ILE A 228 6.95 12.74 -8.49
CA ILE A 228 6.88 13.20 -9.88
C ILE A 228 6.95 12.00 -10.85
N ILE A 229 7.88 11.06 -10.63
CA ILE A 229 8.01 9.87 -11.46
C ILE A 229 6.73 9.03 -11.45
N VAL A 230 6.15 8.79 -10.26
CA VAL A 230 4.89 8.03 -10.12
C VAL A 230 3.74 8.74 -10.82
N VAL A 231 3.63 10.06 -10.68
CA VAL A 231 2.60 10.86 -11.37
C VAL A 231 2.75 10.76 -12.89
N ILE A 232 3.97 10.96 -13.43
CA ILE A 232 4.25 10.86 -14.86
C ILE A 232 3.89 9.47 -15.39
N GLN A 233 4.32 8.40 -14.69
CA GLN A 233 4.00 7.03 -15.07
C GLN A 233 2.49 6.80 -15.07
N THR A 234 1.77 7.24 -14.04
CA THR A 234 0.32 7.09 -13.95
C THR A 234 -0.39 7.84 -15.08
N VAL A 235 -0.04 9.10 -15.35
CA VAL A 235 -0.63 9.88 -16.46
C VAL A 235 -0.38 9.18 -17.80
N TRP A 236 0.85 8.72 -18.04
CA TRP A 236 1.21 8.00 -19.26
C TRP A 236 0.41 6.71 -19.45
N LEU A 237 0.28 5.88 -18.41
CA LEU A 237 -0.53 4.65 -18.44
C LEU A 237 -2.01 4.95 -18.73
N ARG A 238 -2.56 6.02 -18.12
CA ARG A 238 -3.96 6.43 -18.30
C ARG A 238 -4.23 6.96 -19.71
N VAL A 239 -3.32 7.77 -20.26
CA VAL A 239 -3.43 8.27 -21.65
C VAL A 239 -3.34 7.12 -22.65
N ARG A 240 -2.42 6.16 -22.45
CA ARG A 240 -2.30 4.97 -23.30
C ARG A 240 -3.57 4.12 -23.27
N ALA A 241 -4.14 3.90 -22.10
CA ALA A 241 -5.39 3.15 -21.94
C ALA A 241 -6.59 3.83 -22.64
N TYR A 242 -6.61 5.17 -22.70
CA TYR A 242 -7.69 5.91 -23.38
C TYR A 242 -7.57 5.88 -24.92
N ARG A 243 -6.37 5.67 -25.47
CA ARG A 243 -6.13 5.61 -26.92
C ARG A 243 -6.51 4.27 -27.56
N GLN A 244 -6.44 3.16 -26.82
CA GLN A 244 -6.70 1.81 -27.37
C GLN A 244 -8.18 1.49 -27.74
N PRO A 245 -9.22 1.98 -27.04
CA PRO A 245 -10.61 1.71 -27.40
C PRO A 245 -11.04 2.28 -28.76
N ARG A 246 -10.42 3.39 -29.20
CA ARG A 246 -10.79 4.05 -30.46
C ARG A 246 -10.24 3.33 -31.71
N ALA A 247 -9.10 2.66 -31.60
CA ALA A 247 -8.49 1.94 -32.72
C ALA A 247 -9.31 0.68 -33.12
N ILE A 248 -9.86 -0.04 -32.15
CA ILE A 248 -10.66 -1.25 -32.41
C ILE A 248 -12.04 -0.88 -33.00
N ALA A 249 -12.67 0.19 -32.48
CA ALA A 249 -13.94 0.69 -33.03
C ALA A 249 -13.81 1.25 -34.46
N ALA A 250 -12.66 1.86 -34.80
CA ALA A 250 -12.37 2.32 -36.16
C ALA A 250 -12.13 1.14 -37.13
N ALA A 251 -11.41 0.10 -36.69
CA ALA A 251 -11.14 -1.08 -37.51
C ALA A 251 -12.42 -1.87 -37.87
N HIS A 252 -13.44 -1.86 -37.00
CA HIS A 252 -14.73 -2.50 -37.30
C HIS A 252 -15.67 -1.66 -38.19
N ARG A 253 -15.49 -0.33 -38.26
CA ARG A 253 -16.27 0.52 -39.19
C ARG A 253 -15.82 0.43 -40.64
N HIS A 254 -14.56 0.12 -40.90
CA HIS A 254 -14.05 -0.05 -42.26
C HIS A 254 -14.26 -1.45 -42.86
N ARG A 255 -14.90 -2.37 -42.10
CA ARG A 255 -15.25 -3.73 -42.56
C ARG A 255 -16.76 -3.93 -42.80
N ARG A 256 -17.54 -2.86 -42.78
CA ARG A 256 -18.94 -2.85 -43.22
C ARG A 256 -19.07 -1.91 -44.41
#